data_AF-A0A1F5G6D9-F1
#
_entry.id   AF-A0A1F5G6D9-F1
#
_cell.length_a   1.000
_cell.length_b   1.000
_cell.length_c   1.000
_cell.angle_alpha   90.00
_cell.angle_beta   90.00
_cell.angle_gamma   90.00
#
_symmetry.space_group_name_H-M   'P 1'
#
loop_
_entity.id
_entity.type
_entity.pdbx_description
1 polymer ?
#
loop_
_entity_poly.entity_id
_entity_poly.type
_entity_poly.pdbx_seq_one_letter_code
_entity_poly.pdbx_strand_id
1 'polypeptide(L)'
;MSERAGYDPMDLEVTYDPFCDYLRELGFNLREMSTGMDSVAWMEDPDAGDRVPPFFMGIEVDGVKVAKVANMDQKEKIFESVRRRMEYFKKGAVE
;
A
#
# COMPACT_ATOMS: atom_id res chain seq x y z
N MET A 1 -20.82 20.24 16.40
CA MET A 1 -19.51 19.56 16.21
C MET A 1 -19.85 18.29 15.45
N SER A 2 -19.55 18.22 14.15
CA SER A 2 -19.85 17.00 13.38
C SER A 2 -18.78 15.97 13.72
N GLU A 3 -19.18 14.88 14.36
CA GLU A 3 -18.37 13.67 14.50
C GLU A 3 -17.82 13.33 13.12
N ARG A 4 -16.50 13.37 12.98
CA ARG A 4 -15.78 12.95 11.79
C ARG A 4 -16.14 11.48 11.63
N ALA A 5 -16.97 11.13 10.64
CA ALA A 5 -17.37 9.75 10.37
C ALA A 5 -16.13 8.86 10.47
N GLY A 6 -16.18 7.90 11.39
CA GLY A 6 -15.04 7.10 11.82
C GLY A 6 -14.41 6.38 10.65
N TYR A 7 -13.31 6.93 10.14
CA TYR A 7 -12.30 6.14 9.48
C TYR A 7 -11.43 5.61 10.60
N ASP A 8 -11.55 4.32 10.91
CA ASP A 8 -10.59 3.62 11.76
C ASP A 8 -9.61 2.91 10.81
N PRO A 9 -8.57 3.62 10.32
CA PRO A 9 -7.64 3.06 9.34
C PRO A 9 -6.89 1.87 9.95
N MET A 10 -6.98 0.74 9.25
CA MET A 10 -6.44 -0.54 9.69
C MET A 10 -4.93 -0.62 9.42
N ASP A 11 -4.17 -1.18 10.37
CA ASP A 11 -2.73 -1.39 10.20
C ASP A 11 -2.41 -2.48 9.18
N LEU A 12 -1.42 -2.21 8.33
CA LEU A 12 -0.73 -3.22 7.53
C LEU A 12 0.37 -3.94 8.32
N GLU A 13 0.62 -3.52 9.57
CA GLU A 13 1.65 -4.08 10.46
C GLU A 13 3.08 -3.92 9.91
N VAL A 14 3.28 -2.88 9.09
CA VAL A 14 4.56 -2.51 8.47
C VAL A 14 4.76 -1.00 8.54
N THR A 15 6.01 -0.55 8.55
CA THR A 15 6.35 0.87 8.46
C THR A 15 6.19 1.36 7.03
N TYR A 16 5.77 2.61 6.86
CA TYR A 16 5.38 3.16 5.56
C TYR A 16 6.55 3.22 4.58
N ASP A 17 7.65 3.90 4.94
CA ASP A 17 8.75 4.10 3.99
C ASP A 17 9.42 2.77 3.58
N PRO A 18 9.76 1.85 4.51
CA PRO A 18 10.31 0.54 4.13
C PRO A 18 9.35 -0.31 3.29
N PHE A 19 8.05 -0.20 3.53
CA PHE A 19 7.06 -0.91 2.71
C PHE A 19 6.97 -0.32 1.29
N CYS A 20 7.02 1.00 1.14
CA CYS A 20 7.11 1.64 -0.17
C CYS A 20 8.36 1.19 -0.94
N ASP A 21 9.52 1.15 -0.28
CA ASP A 21 10.77 0.69 -0.89
C ASP A 21 10.67 -0.77 -1.35
N TYR A 22 10.14 -1.65 -0.49
CA TYR A 22 9.90 -3.05 -0.83
C TYR A 22 8.97 -3.21 -2.06
N LEU A 23 7.89 -2.44 -2.13
CA LEU A 23 6.98 -2.47 -3.29
C LEU A 23 7.68 -2.00 -4.58
N ARG A 24 8.53 -0.98 -4.51
CA ARG A 24 9.34 -0.54 -5.65
C ARG A 24 10.34 -1.61 -6.07
N GLU A 25 10.96 -2.31 -5.13
CA GLU A 25 11.86 -3.45 -5.41
C GLU A 25 11.12 -4.61 -6.09
N LEU A 26 9.85 -4.84 -5.74
CA LEU A 26 8.98 -5.78 -6.45
C LEU A 26 8.52 -5.26 -7.83
N GLY A 27 8.90 -4.05 -8.22
CA GLY A 27 8.56 -3.46 -9.51
C GLY A 27 7.14 -2.91 -9.61
N PHE A 28 6.50 -2.61 -8.48
CA PHE A 28 5.26 -1.83 -8.49
C PHE A 28 5.57 -0.37 -8.77
N ASN A 29 4.73 0.27 -9.57
CA ASN A 29 4.75 1.72 -9.71
C ASN A 29 3.94 2.32 -8.57
N LEU A 30 4.59 3.09 -7.71
CA LEU A 30 3.92 3.82 -6.64
C LEU A 30 3.72 5.27 -7.06
N ARG A 31 2.48 5.76 -6.98
CA ARG A 31 2.20 7.19 -7.00
C ARG A 31 1.97 7.64 -5.58
N GLU A 32 2.68 8.67 -5.14
CA GLU A 32 2.56 9.20 -3.79
C GLU A 32 2.05 10.64 -3.82
N MET A 33 1.18 10.97 -2.88
CA MET A 33 0.75 12.33 -2.61
C MET A 33 0.88 12.61 -1.11
N SER A 34 1.63 13.65 -0.78
CA SER A 34 1.72 14.13 0.61
C SER A 34 0.63 15.18 0.85
N THR A 35 -0.25 14.93 1.81
CA THR A 35 -1.27 15.88 2.25
C THR A 35 -1.00 16.30 3.69
N GLY A 36 -0.05 17.21 3.88
CA GLY A 36 0.36 17.67 5.21
C GLY A 36 1.12 16.57 5.96
N MET A 37 0.54 16.09 7.07
CA MET A 37 1.13 15.03 7.91
C MET A 37 0.94 13.62 7.35
N ASP A 38 -0.04 13.42 6.47
CA ASP A 38 -0.33 12.11 5.90
C ASP A 38 0.30 11.98 4.52
N SER A 39 0.76 10.77 4.20
CA SER A 39 1.18 10.41 2.83
C SER A 39 0.28 9.32 2.30
N VAL A 40 -0.28 9.50 1.11
CA VAL A 40 -1.11 8.49 0.45
C VAL A 40 -0.32 7.91 -0.71
N ALA A 41 -0.24 6.58 -0.80
CA ALA A 41 0.38 5.86 -1.90
C ALA A 41 -0.66 5.02 -2.64
N TRP A 42 -0.71 5.16 -3.97
CA TRP A 42 -1.44 4.27 -4.87
C TRP A 42 -0.46 3.30 -5.51
N MET A 43 -0.78 2.02 -5.44
CA MET A 43 -0.01 0.96 -6.06
C MET A 43 -0.61 0.61 -7.41
N GLU A 44 0.13 0.94 -8.47
CA GLU A 44 -0.19 0.56 -9.83
C GLU A 44 0.48 -0.78 -10.14
N ASP A 45 -0.33 -1.83 -10.18
CA ASP A 45 0.07 -3.13 -10.71
C ASP A 45 -0.10 -3.09 -12.24
N PRO A 46 1.00 -3.19 -13.02
CA PRO A 46 0.92 -3.14 -14.48
C PRO A 46 0.07 -4.27 -15.08
N ASP A 47 -0.16 -5.35 -14.33
CA ASP A 47 -0.93 -6.52 -14.77
C ASP A 47 -2.40 -6.48 -14.31
N ALA A 48 -2.80 -5.51 -13.47
CA ALA A 48 -4.13 -5.50 -12.83
C ALA A 48 -5.25 -4.80 -13.64
N GLY A 49 -4.92 -4.13 -14.75
CA GLY A 49 -5.90 -3.45 -15.61
C GLY A 49 -6.70 -2.34 -14.89
N ASP A 50 -7.97 -2.17 -15.31
CA ASP A 50 -8.85 -1.04 -14.97
C ASP A 50 -9.55 -1.16 -13.58
N ARG A 51 -8.86 -1.76 -12.61
CA ARG A 51 -9.36 -1.86 -11.22
C ARG A 51 -8.89 -0.64 -10.44
N VAL A 52 -9.75 -0.12 -9.56
CA VAL A 52 -9.36 0.93 -8.60
C VAL A 52 -8.05 0.50 -7.92
N PRO A 53 -6.95 1.26 -8.10
CA PRO A 53 -5.64 0.84 -7.64
C PRO A 53 -5.66 0.73 -6.11
N PRO A 54 -5.13 -0.37 -5.55
CA PRO A 54 -4.98 -0.49 -4.11
C PRO A 54 -4.17 0.69 -3.57
N PHE A 55 -4.60 1.26 -2.44
CA PHE A 55 -3.90 2.37 -1.82
C PHE A 55 -3.74 2.17 -0.32
N PHE A 56 -2.69 2.77 0.22
CA PHE A 56 -2.38 2.80 1.63
C PHE A 56 -1.85 4.18 2.01
N MET A 57 -1.85 4.46 3.30
CA MET A 57 -1.48 5.75 3.87
C MET A 57 -0.37 5.57 4.90
N GLY A 58 0.59 6.48 4.93
CA GLY A 58 1.56 6.61 5.99
C GLY A 58 1.04 7.60 7.01
N ILE A 59 0.75 7.11 8.21
CA ILE A 59 0.26 7.91 9.34
C ILE A 59 1.34 7.89 10.43
N GLU A 60 1.70 9.06 10.94
CA GLU A 60 2.69 9.18 12.02
C GLU A 60 2.06 8.82 13.37
N VAL A 61 2.63 7.82 14.04
CA VAL A 61 2.24 7.35 15.37
C VAL A 61 3.52 7.30 16.22
N ASP A 62 3.58 8.07 17.29
CA ASP A 62 4.74 8.14 18.19
C ASP A 62 6.10 8.38 17.49
N GLY A 63 6.10 9.18 16.42
CA GLY A 63 7.29 9.49 15.62
C GLY A 63 7.69 8.40 14.62
N VAL A 64 6.86 7.37 14.44
CA VAL A 64 7.02 6.31 13.45
C VAL A 64 5.90 6.39 12.43
N LYS A 65 6.23 6.41 11.14
CA LYS A 65 5.25 6.42 10.06
C LYS A 65 4.80 5.00 9.75
N VAL A 66 3.58 4.65 10.13
CA VAL A 66 3.00 3.30 9.95
C VAL A 66 2.13 3.26 8.69
N ALA A 67 2.22 2.18 7.93
CA ALA A 67 1.35 1.96 6.78
C ALA A 67 -0.03 1.47 7.24
N LYS A 68 -1.06 2.20 6.82
CA LYS A 68 -2.46 1.91 7.14
C LYS A 68 -3.33 1.90 5.89
N VAL A 69 -4.45 1.19 5.94
CA VAL A 69 -5.42 1.09 4.85
C VAL A 69 -6.83 1.43 5.31
N ALA A 70 -7.68 1.75 4.33
CA ALA A 70 -9.07 2.09 4.54
C ALA A 70 -9.89 1.01 5.26
N ASN A 71 -9.69 -0.24 4.84
CA ASN A 71 -10.53 -1.37 5.18
C ASN A 71 -9.84 -2.70 4.78
N MET A 72 -10.46 -3.82 5.15
CA MET A 72 -9.95 -5.16 4.84
C MET A 72 -9.84 -5.44 3.34
N ASP A 73 -10.75 -4.92 2.51
CA ASP A 73 -10.70 -5.11 1.05
C ASP A 73 -9.42 -4.49 0.44
N GLN A 74 -9.02 -3.30 0.89
CA GLN A 74 -7.74 -2.71 0.49
C GLN A 74 -6.54 -3.52 1.01
N LYS A 75 -6.59 -3.99 2.27
CA LYS A 75 -5.56 -4.87 2.85
C LYS A 75 -5.36 -6.13 1.99
N GLU A 76 -6.45 -6.80 1.65
CA GLU A 76 -6.44 -8.01 0.84
C GLU A 76 -5.92 -7.76 -0.58
N LYS A 77 -6.36 -6.68 -1.24
CA LYS A 77 -5.89 -6.31 -2.59
C LYS A 77 -4.39 -6.03 -2.63
N ILE A 78 -3.86 -5.34 -1.63
CA ILE A 78 -2.42 -5.07 -1.53
C ILE A 78 -1.65 -6.39 -1.43
N PHE A 79 -2.02 -7.24 -0.46
CA PHE A 79 -1.32 -8.50 -0.25
C PHE A 79 -1.49 -9.47 -1.42
N GLU A 80 -2.64 -9.49 -2.07
CA GLU A 80 -2.85 -10.31 -3.25
C GLU A 80 -1.94 -9.86 -4.40
N SER A 81 -1.83 -8.56 -4.65
CA SER A 81 -0.93 -8.01 -5.68
C SER A 81 0.52 -8.36 -5.37
N VAL A 82 0.97 -8.13 -4.13
CA VAL A 82 2.32 -8.50 -3.66
C VAL A 82 2.57 -10.00 -3.85
N ARG A 83 1.63 -10.86 -3.44
CA ARG A 83 1.73 -12.32 -3.57
C ARG A 83 1.87 -12.74 -5.03
N ARG A 84 1.01 -12.23 -5.93
CA ARG A 84 1.09 -12.52 -7.37
C ARG A 84 2.45 -12.13 -7.93
N ARG A 85 2.96 -10.94 -7.56
CA ARG A 85 4.25 -10.45 -8.03
C ARG A 85 5.42 -11.30 -7.53
N MET A 86 5.40 -11.69 -6.25
CA MET A 86 6.38 -12.63 -5.70
C MET A 86 6.34 -14.00 -6.42
N GLU A 87 5.15 -14.48 -6.80
CA GLU A 87 5.01 -15.72 -7.58
C GLU A 87 5.59 -15.58 -9.00
N TYR A 88 5.44 -14.42 -9.66
CA TYR A 88 6.06 -14.15 -10.95
C TYR A 88 7.60 -14.20 -10.86
N PHE A 89 8.22 -13.55 -9.87
CA PHE A 89 9.67 -13.61 -9.70
C PHE A 89 10.20 -15.02 -9.42
N LYS A 90 9.43 -15.86 -8.70
CA LYS A 90 9.79 -17.27 -8.50
C LYS A 90 9.75 -18.10 -9.79
N LYS A 91 8.88 -17.74 -10.74
CA LYS A 91 8.75 -18.41 -12.04
C LYS A 91 9.66 -17.81 -13.13
N GLY A 92 10.03 -16.53 -13.00
CA GLY A 92 10.88 -15.77 -13.91
C GLY A 92 12.36 -15.70 -13.52
N ALA A 93 12.78 -16.28 -12.39
CA ALA A 93 14.20 -16.56 -12.08
C ALA A 93 14.72 -17.82 -12.83
N VAL A 94 14.08 -18.16 -13.95
CA VAL A 94 14.55 -19.08 -14.98
C VAL A 94 14.39 -18.31 -16.29
N GLU A 95 15.32 -17.40 -16.54
CA GLU A 95 16.04 -17.16 -17.81
C GLU A 95 17.05 -16.01 -17.63
#